data_AF-A0A3R8IQU6-F1
#
_entry.id   AF-A0A3R8IQU6-F1
#
_cell.length_a   1.000
_cell.length_b   1.000
_cell.length_c   1.000
_cell.angle_alpha   90.00
_cell.angle_beta   90.00
_cell.angle_gamma   90.00
#
_symmetry.space_group_name_H-M   'P 1'
#
loop_
_entity.id
_entity.type
_entity.pdbx_description
1 polymer ?
#
loop_
_entity_poly.entity_id
_entity_poly.type
_entity_poly.pdbx_seq_one_letter_code
_entity_poly.pdbx_strand_id
1 'polypeptide(L)'
;MKTKYTLLAVLTGFALAISSAALRAGDDKPSGKPGKPPAGQSAEARLEKLKTDLDLTDDQTTKIKAILFDEAAALKALRDDTSLDRKDKREKMMELRKTYREKTEAVLTAEQKAKFEKLLSERRGPGGPDGEKKRKKD
;
A
#
# COMPACT_ATOMS: atom_id res chain seq x y z
N MET A 1 11.81 29.29 4.95
CA MET A 1 10.48 29.48 4.33
C MET A 1 10.66 30.17 2.98
N LYS A 2 10.44 29.48 1.85
CA LYS A 2 10.45 30.10 0.51
C LYS A 2 9.49 29.33 -0.41
N THR A 3 8.23 29.75 -0.42
CA THR A 3 7.21 29.36 -1.40
C THR A 3 7.46 30.08 -2.73
N LYS A 4 7.24 29.38 -3.86
CA LYS A 4 7.09 30.01 -5.19
C LYS A 4 6.05 29.21 -5.97
N TYR A 5 4.83 29.72 -6.00
CA TYR A 5 3.75 29.25 -6.87
C TYR A 5 3.78 30.10 -8.14
N THR A 6 4.11 29.50 -9.27
CA THR A 6 4.06 30.16 -10.58
C THR A 6 2.76 29.76 -11.27
N LEU A 7 1.81 30.71 -11.26
CA LEU A 7 0.62 30.74 -12.10
C LEU A 7 1.02 30.86 -13.58
N LEU A 8 0.41 30.07 -14.44
CA LEU A 8 0.27 30.37 -15.87
C LEU A 8 -1.15 30.04 -16.30
N ALA A 9 -1.96 31.08 -16.39
CA ALA A 9 -3.24 31.07 -17.07
C ALA A 9 -2.97 31.29 -18.57
N VAL A 10 -3.48 30.40 -19.43
CA VAL A 10 -3.60 30.66 -20.86
C VAL A 10 -5.04 30.38 -21.25
N LEU A 11 -5.76 31.48 -21.50
CA LEU A 11 -7.09 31.55 -22.11
C LEU A 11 -6.87 31.96 -23.57
N THR A 12 -7.21 31.09 -24.52
CA THR A 12 -7.66 31.50 -25.86
C THR A 12 -8.52 30.40 -26.45
N GLY A 13 -9.81 30.69 -26.63
CA GLY A 13 -10.72 29.90 -27.43
C GLY A 13 -10.57 30.21 -28.92
N PHE A 14 -10.81 29.20 -29.75
CA PHE A 14 -11.11 29.38 -31.18
C PHE A 14 -12.14 28.31 -31.58
N ALA A 15 -13.19 28.74 -32.29
CA ALA A 15 -14.36 27.93 -32.62
C ALA A 15 -14.36 27.48 -34.10
N LEU A 16 -14.91 26.27 -34.29
CA LEU A 16 -15.58 25.66 -35.45
C LEU A 16 -14.96 25.70 -36.87
N ALA A 17 -14.76 24.49 -37.42
CA ALA A 17 -15.25 24.12 -38.76
C ALA A 17 -15.39 22.59 -38.88
N ILE A 18 -16.56 22.14 -39.34
CA ILE A 18 -16.94 20.74 -39.56
C ILE A 18 -16.46 20.31 -40.95
N SER A 19 -15.84 19.14 -41.07
CA SER A 19 -15.76 18.43 -42.35
C SER A 19 -15.83 16.93 -42.11
N SER A 20 -16.93 16.34 -42.56
CA SER A 20 -17.21 14.91 -42.50
C SER A 20 -16.50 14.21 -43.64
N ALA A 21 -15.44 13.46 -43.34
CA ALA A 21 -14.94 12.40 -44.21
C ALA A 21 -14.99 11.10 -43.43
N ALA A 22 -15.98 10.29 -43.79
CA ALA A 22 -16.15 8.94 -43.30
C ALA A 22 -14.97 8.05 -43.71
N LEU A 23 -14.74 7.02 -42.90
CA LEU A 23 -14.00 5.79 -43.18
C LEU A 23 -12.48 5.91 -43.17
N ARG A 24 -11.91 5.66 -41.98
CA ARG A 24 -10.98 4.54 -41.82
C ARG A 24 -11.03 4.02 -40.39
N ALA A 25 -11.66 2.85 -40.27
CA ALA A 25 -11.62 2.00 -39.10
C ALA A 25 -10.14 1.68 -38.78
N GLY A 26 -9.70 2.21 -37.65
CA GLY A 26 -8.46 1.85 -36.96
C GLY A 26 -8.82 1.73 -35.49
N ASP A 27 -9.65 0.75 -35.16
CA ASP A 27 -9.91 0.30 -33.79
C ASP A 27 -8.65 -0.41 -33.24
N ASP A 28 -7.57 0.34 -33.07
CA ASP A 28 -6.46 -0.03 -32.19
C ASP A 28 -6.71 0.62 -30.82
N LYS A 29 -7.80 0.20 -30.17
CA LYS A 29 -7.87 0.30 -28.71
C LYS A 29 -6.82 -0.67 -28.18
N PRO A 30 -5.83 -0.25 -27.39
CA PRO A 30 -5.13 -1.19 -26.54
C PRO A 30 -6.16 -1.70 -25.53
N SER A 31 -6.80 -2.82 -25.84
CA SER A 31 -7.60 -3.62 -24.91
C SER A 31 -6.66 -4.30 -23.91
N GLY A 32 -5.91 -3.50 -23.16
CA GLY A 32 -5.38 -3.91 -21.88
C GLY A 32 -6.53 -3.76 -20.89
N LYS A 33 -7.18 -4.88 -20.52
CA LYS A 33 -8.03 -4.90 -19.32
C LYS A 33 -7.26 -4.19 -18.21
N PRO A 34 -7.82 -3.16 -17.51
CA PRO A 34 -7.13 -2.57 -16.38
C PRO A 34 -6.77 -3.71 -15.44
N GLY A 35 -5.47 -3.99 -15.33
CA GLY A 35 -4.97 -5.08 -14.50
C GLY A 35 -5.58 -4.92 -13.13
N LYS A 36 -6.31 -5.93 -12.66
CA LYS A 36 -6.89 -5.95 -11.33
C LYS A 36 -5.79 -5.50 -10.35
N PRO A 37 -6.02 -4.45 -9.53
CA PRO A 37 -4.99 -3.99 -8.60
C PRO A 37 -4.48 -5.21 -7.81
N PRO A 38 -3.17 -5.25 -7.53
CA PRO A 38 -2.56 -6.43 -6.91
C PRO A 38 -3.39 -6.86 -5.71
N ALA A 39 -3.65 -8.16 -5.60
CA ALA A 39 -4.47 -8.76 -4.55
C ALA A 39 -3.83 -8.49 -3.18
N GLY A 40 -4.13 -7.32 -2.63
CA GLY A 40 -3.60 -6.78 -1.40
C GLY A 40 -4.57 -5.74 -0.89
N GLN A 41 -4.83 -5.75 0.41
CA GLN A 41 -5.66 -4.76 1.07
C GLN A 41 -4.93 -3.41 1.00
N SER A 42 -5.60 -2.34 0.55
CA SER A 42 -4.98 -1.01 0.45
C SER A 42 -4.54 -0.49 1.83
N ALA A 43 -3.67 0.52 1.86
CA ALA A 43 -3.22 1.14 3.11
C ALA A 43 -4.42 1.70 3.91
N GLU A 44 -5.39 2.28 3.21
CA GLU A 44 -6.63 2.80 3.78
C GLU A 44 -7.50 1.68 4.36
N ALA A 45 -7.70 0.59 3.61
CA ALA A 45 -8.47 -0.55 4.10
C ALA A 45 -7.81 -1.23 5.31
N ARG A 46 -6.47 -1.23 5.38
CA ARG A 46 -5.74 -1.68 6.57
C ARG A 46 -5.93 -0.72 7.74
N LEU A 47 -5.90 0.59 7.50
CA LEU A 47 -6.13 1.60 8.53
C LEU A 47 -7.53 1.47 9.14
N GLU A 48 -8.58 1.36 8.32
CA GLU A 48 -9.96 1.22 8.79
C GLU A 48 -10.15 -0.01 9.69
N LYS A 49 -9.52 -1.13 9.30
CA LYS A 49 -9.50 -2.33 10.15
C LYS A 49 -8.78 -2.11 11.46
N LEU A 50 -7.57 -1.53 11.45
CA LEU A 50 -6.84 -1.26 12.69
C LEU A 50 -7.57 -0.26 13.59
N LYS A 51 -8.22 0.75 13.01
CA LYS A 51 -9.04 1.72 13.75
C LYS A 51 -10.16 1.03 14.50
N THR A 52 -10.88 0.14 13.84
CA THR A 52 -11.99 -0.62 14.43
C THR A 52 -11.49 -1.68 15.41
N ASP A 53 -10.46 -2.43 15.02
CA ASP A 53 -9.97 -3.57 15.80
C ASP A 53 -9.18 -3.12 17.03
N LEU A 54 -8.59 -1.91 17.06
CA LEU A 54 -7.78 -1.43 18.19
C LEU A 54 -8.37 -0.21 18.89
N ASP A 55 -9.57 0.23 18.48
CA ASP A 55 -10.25 1.40 19.04
C ASP A 55 -9.31 2.62 19.06
N LEU A 56 -8.69 2.90 17.90
CA LEU A 56 -7.65 3.95 17.79
C LEU A 56 -8.24 5.35 17.98
N THR A 57 -7.54 6.19 18.73
CA THR A 57 -7.85 7.63 18.80
C THR A 57 -7.55 8.32 17.46
N ASP A 58 -8.05 9.54 17.28
CA ASP A 58 -7.79 10.31 16.04
C ASP A 58 -6.30 10.61 15.84
N ASP A 59 -5.58 10.89 16.93
CA ASP A 59 -4.12 11.10 16.92
C ASP A 59 -3.37 9.83 16.52
N GLN A 60 -3.77 8.67 17.09
CA GLN A 60 -3.17 7.39 16.73
C GLN A 60 -3.47 7.01 15.29
N THR A 61 -4.71 7.22 14.84
CA THR A 61 -5.16 6.97 13.47
C THR A 61 -4.34 7.79 12.48
N THR A 62 -4.10 9.08 12.77
CA THR A 62 -3.31 9.97 11.91
C THR A 62 -1.86 9.50 11.80
N LYS A 63 -1.22 9.13 12.92
CA LYS A 63 0.15 8.61 12.94
C LYS A 63 0.26 7.27 12.21
N ILE A 64 -0.67 6.35 12.46
CA ILE A 64 -0.68 5.03 11.82
C ILE A 64 -0.97 5.14 10.33
N LYS A 65 -1.81 6.07 9.89
CA LYS A 65 -2.03 6.36 8.47
C LYS A 65 -0.71 6.69 7.77
N ALA A 66 0.08 7.62 8.30
CA ALA A 66 1.37 7.96 7.72
C ALA A 66 2.30 6.73 7.64
N ILE A 67 2.40 5.96 8.73
CA ILE A 67 3.20 4.73 8.79
C ILE A 67 2.78 3.71 7.71
N LEU A 68 1.48 3.49 7.51
CA LEU A 68 0.97 2.52 6.54
C LEU A 68 1.17 2.97 5.08
N PHE A 69 1.05 4.27 4.80
CA PHE A 69 1.31 4.81 3.47
C PHE A 69 2.80 4.72 3.12
N ASP A 70 3.67 5.04 4.07
CA ASP A 70 5.12 4.90 3.91
C ASP A 70 5.52 3.44 3.73
N GLU A 71 4.91 2.51 4.49
CA GLU A 71 5.09 1.07 4.29
C GLU A 71 4.68 0.66 2.87
N ALA A 72 3.49 1.05 2.42
CA ALA A 72 3.00 0.69 1.08
C ALA A 72 3.92 1.21 -0.03
N ALA A 73 4.42 2.44 0.09
CA ALA A 73 5.37 3.02 -0.86
C ALA A 73 6.71 2.27 -0.87
N ALA A 74 7.27 1.98 0.31
CA ALA A 74 8.54 1.24 0.43
C ALA A 74 8.43 -0.18 -0.11
N LEU A 75 7.32 -0.88 0.18
CA LEU A 75 7.06 -2.22 -0.35
C LEU A 75 6.87 -2.22 -1.86
N LYS A 76 6.20 -1.19 -2.41
CA LYS A 76 6.07 -1.02 -3.86
C LYS A 76 7.43 -0.80 -4.53
N ALA A 77 8.25 0.09 -3.99
CA ALA A 77 9.60 0.36 -4.50
C ALA A 77 10.46 -0.92 -4.49
N LEU A 78 10.47 -1.66 -3.38
CA LEU A 78 11.21 -2.93 -3.28
C LEU A 78 10.68 -4.00 -4.25
N ARG A 79 9.37 -4.05 -4.48
CA ARG A 79 8.79 -5.00 -5.44
C ARG A 79 9.23 -4.67 -6.87
N ASP A 80 9.19 -3.39 -7.22
CA ASP A 80 9.47 -2.89 -8.56
C ASP A 80 11.00 -2.81 -8.84
N ASP A 81 11.87 -2.94 -7.82
CA ASP A 81 13.33 -3.00 -7.96
C ASP A 81 13.80 -4.28 -8.68
N THR A 82 14.30 -4.15 -9.90
CA THR A 82 14.78 -5.27 -10.73
C THR A 82 16.25 -5.60 -10.51
N SER A 83 16.97 -4.85 -9.67
CA SER A 83 18.40 -5.07 -9.41
C SER A 83 18.67 -6.18 -8.39
N LEU A 84 17.67 -6.53 -7.57
CA LEU A 84 17.78 -7.51 -6.50
C LEU A 84 17.26 -8.88 -6.93
N ASP A 85 17.93 -9.93 -6.47
CA ASP A 85 17.41 -11.28 -6.60
C ASP A 85 16.19 -11.53 -5.69
N ARG A 86 15.55 -12.69 -5.87
CA ARG A 86 14.33 -13.03 -5.13
C ARG A 86 14.57 -13.23 -3.63
N LYS A 87 15.74 -13.74 -3.24
CA LYS A 87 16.08 -14.04 -1.85
C LYS A 87 16.31 -12.73 -1.10
N ASP A 88 17.16 -11.85 -1.64
CA ASP A 88 17.45 -10.55 -1.07
C ASP A 88 16.20 -9.68 -0.99
N LYS A 89 15.37 -9.71 -2.04
CA LYS A 89 14.08 -9.01 -2.04
C LYS A 89 13.15 -9.54 -0.94
N ARG A 90 13.13 -10.85 -0.68
CA ARG A 90 12.33 -11.44 0.39
C ARG A 90 12.85 -11.05 1.78
N GLU A 91 14.16 -11.04 1.98
CA GLU A 91 14.79 -10.64 3.23
C GLU A 91 14.49 -9.16 3.55
N LYS A 92 14.71 -8.26 2.58
CA LYS A 92 14.35 -6.83 2.73
C LYS A 92 12.86 -6.61 2.97
N MET A 93 12.00 -7.41 2.34
CA MET A 93 10.55 -7.37 2.55
C MET A 93 10.18 -7.74 4.00
N MET A 94 10.84 -8.76 4.56
CA MET A 94 10.65 -9.18 5.96
C MET A 94 11.12 -8.10 6.93
N GLU A 95 12.28 -7.50 6.65
CA GLU A 95 12.85 -6.42 7.45
C GLU A 95 11.95 -5.17 7.43
N LEU A 96 11.51 -4.71 6.26
CA LEU A 96 10.59 -3.58 6.14
C LEU A 96 9.31 -3.82 6.95
N ARG A 97 8.70 -4.99 6.82
CA ARG A 97 7.50 -5.34 7.59
C ARG A 97 7.74 -5.33 9.09
N LYS A 98 8.91 -5.79 9.56
CA LYS A 98 9.30 -5.74 10.97
C LYS A 98 9.45 -4.29 11.44
N THR A 99 10.19 -3.47 10.69
CA THR A 99 10.40 -2.05 11.02
C THR A 99 9.08 -1.28 11.09
N TYR A 100 8.19 -1.44 10.13
CA TYR A 100 6.90 -0.74 10.14
C TYR A 100 5.94 -1.27 11.21
N ARG A 101 6.05 -2.54 11.57
CA ARG A 101 5.35 -3.10 12.74
C ARG A 101 5.80 -2.40 14.03
N GLU A 102 7.10 -2.31 14.27
CA GLU A 102 7.66 -1.66 15.45
C GLU A 102 7.24 -0.17 15.54
N LYS A 103 7.23 0.54 14.41
CA LYS A 103 6.71 1.91 14.33
C LYS A 103 5.23 1.99 14.70
N THR A 104 4.42 1.03 14.25
CA THR A 104 3.00 0.97 14.58
C THR A 104 2.83 0.74 16.08
N GLU A 105 3.53 -0.24 16.65
CA GLU A 105 3.47 -0.58 18.08
C GLU A 105 3.87 0.59 18.98
N ALA A 106 4.82 1.43 18.56
CA ALA A 106 5.25 2.61 19.31
C ALA A 106 4.16 3.70 19.45
N VAL A 107 3.10 3.64 18.63
CA VAL A 107 1.95 4.56 18.69
C VAL A 107 0.82 4.02 19.56
N LEU A 108 0.81 2.71 19.81
CA LEU A 108 -0.25 2.01 20.54
C LEU A 108 -0.03 2.07 22.05
N THR A 109 -1.12 1.97 22.81
CA THR A 109 -1.05 1.67 24.24
C THR A 109 -0.64 0.21 24.47
N ALA A 110 -0.27 -0.14 25.70
CA ALA A 110 0.08 -1.53 26.04
C ALA A 110 -1.05 -2.53 25.73
N GLU A 111 -2.29 -2.15 26.02
CA GLU A 111 -3.48 -2.97 25.76
C GLU A 111 -3.74 -3.15 24.26
N GLN A 112 -3.67 -2.05 23.50
CA GLN A 112 -3.82 -2.08 22.04
C GLN A 112 -2.70 -2.89 21.38
N LYS A 113 -1.46 -2.80 21.88
CA LYS A 113 -0.33 -3.59 21.40
C LYS A 113 -0.56 -5.09 21.61
N ALA A 114 -1.09 -5.50 22.75
CA ALA A 114 -1.46 -6.90 22.99
C ALA A 114 -2.53 -7.40 22.01
N LYS A 115 -3.57 -6.59 21.75
CA LYS A 115 -4.62 -6.90 20.75
C LYS A 115 -4.04 -6.96 19.34
N PHE A 116 -3.13 -6.04 18.99
CA PHE A 116 -2.45 -6.02 17.70
C PHE A 116 -1.60 -7.28 17.45
N GLU A 117 -0.82 -7.72 18.42
CA GLU A 117 -0.03 -8.95 18.31
C GLU A 117 -0.91 -10.20 18.15
N LYS A 118 -2.05 -10.25 18.85
CA LYS A 118 -3.04 -11.31 18.66
C LYS A 118 -3.55 -11.34 17.22
N LEU A 119 -4.00 -10.20 16.67
CA LEU A 119 -4.45 -10.09 15.28
C LEU A 119 -3.38 -10.52 14.28
N LEU A 120 -2.10 -10.19 14.54
CA LEU A 120 -0.98 -10.61 13.71
C LEU A 120 -0.75 -12.13 13.78
N SER A 121 -0.87 -12.72 14.96
CA SER A 121 -0.72 -14.18 15.15
C SER A 121 -1.81 -14.96 14.42
N GLU A 122 -3.05 -14.48 14.45
CA GLU A 122 -4.21 -15.12 13.80
C GLU A 122 -4.09 -15.08 12.27
N ARG A 123 -3.59 -13.97 11.73
CA ARG A 123 -3.27 -13.85 10.29
C ARG A 123 -2.12 -14.76 9.84
N ARG A 124 -1.27 -15.22 10.75
CA ARG A 124 -0.07 -16.01 10.41
C ARG A 124 -0.38 -17.47 10.09
N GLY A 125 -1.58 -17.97 10.45
CA GLY A 125 -2.14 -19.28 10.09
C GLY A 125 -1.28 -20.51 10.44
N PRO A 126 -1.83 -21.74 10.42
CA PRO A 126 -1.07 -22.96 10.74
C PRO A 126 0.03 -23.35 9.72
N GLY A 127 0.25 -22.56 8.66
CA GLY A 127 1.17 -22.86 7.55
C GLY A 127 2.34 -21.87 7.38
N GLY A 128 2.56 -20.96 8.33
CA GLY A 128 3.78 -20.15 8.34
C GLY A 128 5.01 -20.96 8.76
N PRO A 129 6.24 -20.53 8.41
CA PRO A 129 7.48 -21.27 8.74
C PRO A 129 7.71 -21.51 10.25
N ASP A 130 7.00 -20.81 11.13
CA ASP A 130 7.02 -21.03 12.58
C ASP A 130 5.97 -22.08 13.06
N GLY A 131 4.92 -22.35 12.27
CA GLY A 131 3.92 -23.39 12.57
C GLY A 131 4.48 -24.81 12.40
N GLU A 132 5.45 -24.97 11.51
CA GLU A 132 6.13 -26.24 11.25
C GLU A 132 7.09 -26.65 12.39
N LYS A 133 7.61 -25.67 13.15
CA LYS A 133 8.42 -25.95 14.35
C LYS A 133 7.60 -26.44 15.54
N LYS A 134 6.33 -26.03 15.67
CA LYS A 134 5.44 -26.55 16.71
C LYS A 134 4.93 -27.96 16.38
N ARG A 135 4.68 -28.28 15.11
CA ARG A 135 4.19 -29.60 14.68
C ARG A 135 5.21 -30.74 14.73
N LYS A 136 6.51 -30.44 14.81
CA LYS A 136 7.57 -31.46 14.90
C LYS A 136 8.02 -31.76 16.33
N LYS A 137 7.36 -31.18 17.34
CA LYS A 137 7.71 -31.37 18.76
C LYS A 137 6.66 -32.20 19.53
N ASP A 138 5.58 -32.60 18.87
CA ASP A 138 4.61 -33.59 19.35
C ASP A 138 4.83 -34.91 18.60
#